data_AF-A0A959YA00-F1
#
_entry.id   AF-A0A959YA00-F1
#
_cell.length_a   1.000
_cell.length_b   1.000
_cell.length_c   1.000
_cell.angle_alpha   90.00
_cell.angle_beta   90.00
_cell.angle_gamma   90.00
#
_symmetry.space_group_name_H-M   'P 1'
#
loop_
_entity.id
_entity.type
_entity.pdbx_description
1 polymer ?
#
loop_
_entity_poly.entity_id
_entity_poly.type
_entity_poly.pdbx_seq_one_letter_code
_entity_poly.pdbx_strand_id
1 'polypeptide(L)' 'MFRNYLLIAWRTLKRDPLFALLNIGGLAIGITACLLIWIYVQDELSFDAHHAKADRIHRIQTHYVFGDT' A
#
# COMPACT_ATOMS: atom_id res chain seq x y z
N MET A 1 18.54 -11.53 29.17
CA MET A 1 17.50 -12.45 28.66
C MET A 1 17.20 -12.22 27.18
N PHE A 2 16.75 -11.04 26.73
CA PHE A 2 16.47 -10.72 25.31
C PHE A 2 17.62 -11.03 24.33
N ARG A 3 18.87 -10.77 24.74
CA ARG A 3 20.09 -11.12 23.99
C ARG A 3 20.19 -12.62 23.67
N ASN A 4 19.77 -13.50 24.58
CA ASN A 4 19.81 -14.94 24.36
C ASN A 4 18.74 -15.39 23.35
N TYR A 5 17.54 -14.84 23.44
CA TYR A 5 16.47 -15.14 22.47
C TYR A 5 16.85 -14.72 21.05
N LEU A 6 17.46 -13.53 20.88
CA LEU A 6 18.00 -13.08 19.59
C LEU A 6 19.11 -14.00 19.08
N LEU A 7 20.03 -14.42 19.95
CA LEU A 7 21.10 -15.37 19.60
C LEU A 7 20.54 -16.72 19.14
N ILE A 8 19.52 -17.25 19.84
CA ILE A 8 18.88 -18.52 19.49
C ILE A 8 18.14 -18.39 18.16
N ALA A 9 17.33 -17.35 17.97
CA ALA A 9 16.61 -17.10 16.72
C ALA A 9 17.57 -16.98 15.53
N TRP A 10 18.66 -16.23 15.68
CA TRP A 10 19.68 -16.08 14.64
C TRP A 10 20.38 -17.40 14.29
N ARG A 11 20.66 -18.22 15.29
CA ARG A 11 21.31 -19.53 15.10
C ARG A 11 20.38 -20.51 14.40
N THR A 12 19.08 -20.46 14.70
CA THR A 12 18.04 -21.25 14.03
C THR A 12 17.84 -20.82 12.59
N LEU A 13 17.82 -19.50 12.31
CA LEU A 13 17.72 -18.96 10.95
C LEU A 13 18.87 -19.40 10.05
N LYS A 14 20.09 -19.49 10.60
CA LYS A 14 21.29 -19.95 9.87
C LYS A 14 21.32 -21.46 9.66
N ARG A 15 20.57 -22.24 10.44
CA ARG A 15 20.59 -23.72 10.35
C ARG A 15 19.88 -24.22 9.10
N ASP A 16 18.80 -23.55 8.69
CA ASP A 16 18.06 -23.86 7.47
C ASP A 16 17.79 -22.56 6.67
N PRO A 17 18.78 -22.10 5.89
CA PRO A 17 18.71 -20.81 5.23
C PRO A 17 17.67 -20.78 4.10
N LEU A 18 17.40 -21.93 3.45
CA LEU A 18 16.42 -21.99 2.37
C LEU A 18 15.00 -21.85 2.91
N PHE A 19 14.66 -22.59 3.97
CA PHE A 19 13.36 -22.48 4.62
C PHE A 19 13.13 -21.10 5.24
N ALA A 20 14.17 -20.52 5.85
CA ALA A 20 14.12 -19.17 6.40
C ALA A 20 13.90 -18.12 5.29
N LEU A 21 14.61 -18.24 4.16
CA LEU A 21 14.48 -17.32 3.02
C LEU A 21 13.07 -17.37 2.43
N LEU A 22 12.50 -18.56 2.24
CA LEU A 22 11.15 -18.72 1.69
C LEU A 22 10.08 -18.12 2.60
N ASN A 23 10.14 -18.39 3.91
CA ASN A 23 9.15 -17.84 4.85
C ASN A 23 9.27 -16.33 5.01
N ILE A 24 10.47 -15.82 5.24
CA ILE A 24 10.70 -14.39 5.47
C ILE A 24 10.51 -13.62 4.16
N GLY A 25 11.02 -14.15 3.04
CA GLY A 25 10.90 -13.55 1.72
C GLY A 25 9.45 -13.51 1.24
N GLY A 26 8.72 -14.62 1.37
CA GLY A 26 7.29 -14.66 1.02
C GLY A 26 6.47 -13.66 1.84
N LEU A 27 6.70 -13.60 3.15
CA LEU A 27 6.04 -12.62 4.02
C LEU A 27 6.41 -11.18 3.64
N ALA A 28 7.69 -10.90 3.40
CA ALA A 28 8.17 -9.57 3.03
C ALA A 28 7.57 -9.10 1.70
N ILE A 29 7.53 -9.98 0.69
CA ILE A 29 6.93 -9.68 -0.62
C ILE A 29 5.43 -9.41 -0.46
N GLY A 30 4.70 -10.23 0.30
CA GLY A 30 3.27 -10.04 0.53
C GLY A 30 2.95 -8.71 1.22
N ILE A 31 3.71 -8.36 2.26
CA ILE A 31 3.57 -7.06 2.95
C ILE A 31 3.90 -5.91 2.00
N THR A 32 4.98 -6.02 1.23
CA THR A 32 5.40 -4.98 0.28
C THR A 32 4.34 -4.75 -0.80
N ALA A 33 3.80 -5.82 -1.38
CA ALA A 33 2.74 -5.73 -2.38
C ALA A 33 1.47 -5.05 -1.80
N CYS A 34 1.06 -5.44 -0.59
CA CYS A 34 -0.07 -4.80 0.10
C CYS A 34 0.17 -3.31 0.35
N LEU A 35 1.37 -2.94 0.80
CA LEU A 35 1.74 -1.54 1.03
C LEU A 35 1.77 -0.72 -0.26
N LEU A 36 2.27 -1.28 -1.36
CA LEU A 36 2.28 -0.59 -2.65
C LEU A 36 0.86 -0.29 -3.15
N ILE A 37 -0.05 -1.27 -3.05
CA ILE A 37 -1.46 -1.08 -3.40
C ILE A 37 -2.09 -0.03 -2.48
N TRP A 38 -1.82 -0.10 -1.17
CA TRP A 38 -2.31 0.90 -0.22
C TRP A 38 -1.88 2.31 -0.62
N ILE A 39 -0.59 2.52 -0.89
CA ILE A 39 -0.05 3.83 -1.26
C ILE A 39 -0.71 4.33 -2.55
N TYR A 40 -0.87 3.45 -3.54
CA TYR A 40 -1.54 3.80 -4.80
C TYR A 40 -3.00 4.22 -4.58
N VAL A 41 -3.75 3.46 -3.76
CA VAL A 41 -5.14 3.80 -3.44
C VAL A 41 -5.23 5.09 -2.64
N GLN A 42 -4.29 5.34 -1.72
CA GLN A 42 -4.23 6.60 -0.98
C GLN A 42 -3.95 7.78 -1.90
N ASP A 43 -3.10 7.61 -2.92
CA ASP A 43 -2.82 8.64 -3.92
C ASP A 43 -4.06 8.95 -4.77
N GLU A 44 -4.72 7.91 -5.28
CA GLU A 44 -5.94 8.03 -6.09
C GLU A 44 -7.09 8.70 -5.30
N LEU A 45 -7.32 8.28 -4.06
CA LEU A 45 -8.33 8.89 -3.19
C LEU A 45 -7.95 10.30 -2.74
N SER A 46 -6.65 10.59 -2.62
CA SER A 46 -6.15 11.93 -2.31
C SER A 46 -6.17 12.86 -3.53
N PHE A 47 -6.35 12.36 -4.75
CA PHE A 47 -6.45 13.19 -5.95
C PHE A 47 -7.65 14.15 -5.89
N ASP A 48 -8.80 13.67 -5.38
CA ASP A 48 -9.97 14.51 -5.10
C ASP A 48 -9.76 15.47 -3.91
N ALA A 49 -8.74 15.22 -3.07
CA ALA A 49 -8.45 15.99 -1.86
C ALA A 49 -7.18 16.87 -1.95
N HIS A 50 -6.43 16.82 -3.06
CA HIS A 50 -5.18 17.59 -3.24
C HIS A 50 -5.40 19.11 -3.32
N HIS A 51 -6.65 19.55 -3.45
CA HIS A 51 -7.03 20.95 -3.39
C HIS A 51 -7.47 21.33 -1.97
N ALA A 52 -6.79 22.31 -1.36
CA ALA A 52 -7.08 22.82 -0.01
C ALA A 52 -8.51 23.38 0.20
N LYS A 53 -9.34 23.43 -0.86
CA LYS A 53 -10.75 23.82 -0.84
C LYS A 53 -11.62 22.86 -1.68
N ALA A 54 -11.32 21.57 -1.69
CA ALA A 54 -12.08 20.54 -2.43
C ALA A 54 -13.59 20.60 -2.15
N ASP A 55 -13.99 20.93 -0.92
CA ASP A 55 -15.38 21.16 -0.48
C ASP A 55 -16.12 22.30 -1.23
N ARG A 56 -15.39 23.16 -1.96
CA ARG A 56 -15.96 24.30 -2.70
C ARG A 56 -15.86 24.14 -4.23
N ILE A 57 -15.30 23.03 -4.71
CA ILE A 57 -15.15 22.76 -6.14
C ILE A 57 -16.38 21.97 -6.60
N HIS A 58 -17.38 22.70 -7.12
CA HIS A 58 -18.55 22.08 -7.74
C HIS A 58 -18.34 21.95 -9.24
N ARG A 59 -18.47 20.73 -9.78
CA ARG A 59 -18.45 20.48 -11.22
C ARG A 59 -19.79 20.88 -11.83
N ILE A 60 -19.84 22.00 -12.55
CA ILE A 60 -21.03 22.43 -13.30
C ILE A 60 -21.17 21.51 -14.52
N GLN A 61 -22.12 20.58 -14.45
CA GLN A 61 -22.51 19.71 -15.57
C GLN A 61 -23.60 20.42 -16.37
N THR A 62 -23.23 21.20 -17.39
CA THR A 62 -24.22 21.77 -18.32
C THR A 62 -24.64 20.72 -19.32
N HIS A 63 -25.88 20.25 -19.21
CA HIS A 63 -26.51 19.38 -20.19
C HIS A 63 -26.98 20.22 -21.38
N TYR A 64 -26.15 20.33 -22.42
CA TYR A 64 -26.59 20.90 -23.68
C TYR A 64 -27.43 19.86 -24.42
N VAL A 65 -28.75 20.02 -24.35
CA VAL A 65 -29.65 19.39 -25.33
C VAL A 65 -29.51 20.21 -26.60
N PHE A 66 -28.73 19.73 -27.55
CA PHE A 66 -28.79 20.25 -28.92
C PHE A 66 -30.18 19.88 -29.45
N GLY A 67 -31.00 20.89 -29.71
CA GLY A 67 -32.32 20.70 -30.28
C GLY A 67 -32.18 20.16 -31.71
N ASP A 68 -32.72 18.98 -31.95
CA ASP A 68 -33.01 18.50 -33.29
C ASP A 68 -34.20 19.30 -33.83
N THR A 69 -33.91 20.25 -34.73
CA THR A 69 -34.88 20.80 -35.69
C THR A 69 -34.56 20.29 -37.08
#